data_AF-A0A950ZZK1-F1
#
_entry.id   AF-A0A950ZZK1-F1
#
_cell.length_a   1.000
_cell.length_b   1.000
_cell.length_c   1.000
_cell.angle_alpha   90.00
_cell.angle_beta   90.00
_cell.angle_gamma   90.00
#
_symmetry.space_group_name_H-M   'P 1'
#
loop_
_entity.id
_entity.type
_entity.pdbx_description
1 polymer ?
#
loop_
_entity_poly.entity_id
_entity_poly.type
_entity_poly.pdbx_seq_one_letter_code
_entity_poly.pdbx_strand_id
1 'polypeptide(L)'
;MNVAELPITGYLDRFSHRPGERFMAHIGMREAGPYRARLVRVISGDPNPAGPKLRFEDLSNVFAGSFTGRHQNIRLGSHGLVEHGPKLDPRRPLTLSALVQLRAPLPSDANAKAVLAVEGEGAAVVLSVGPLGAEARLMPSAESKEAMEFRLGADTPLRVGEWHRLWLSLDPSAGRVVLGQQAVSHPSPVLKAQRRELALPSQPSVLIAAERKEAPSCHFTGKIEDPALLGAFVETWPNPLAHLKELDAALIAGWDFSIGIDTQTIRDVGPHARHGRLVNLPTRAVVGARWSGREMCWRHASEDYAAIHFHDDDLEDCHWEVGFDWTVPPGLKSGAYAFHLSCEAGEDWLPFYVLPPRQGPFAPIAFLASTFTYQAYADHARGNADETYHRRVAEWGAYPHNPDQHPIYGASTYNRHADGAGIAFSSRRRPILTMRPGFLTFNDARGSGLRHYPADTHILAWLEEKGFPFDILTDEDLDDEGEELIAPYRTVLTGSHPEYHTLRTLDALQNYTQAGGKLAYLGGNGFYWRIARTQALPHVIEIRRAEGGIRAWAAEPGEYYHALDGEFGGLW
;
A
#
# COMPACT_ATOMS: atom_id res chain seq x y z
N MET A 1 10.07 -1.40 18.58
CA MET A 1 10.36 0.03 18.82
C MET A 1 9.04 0.74 19.00
N ASN A 2 8.91 1.68 19.96
CA ASN A 2 7.74 2.56 20.01
C ASN A 2 7.74 3.36 18.71
N VAL A 3 6.79 3.08 17.84
CA VAL A 3 6.68 3.78 16.57
C VAL A 3 6.04 5.14 16.86
N ALA A 4 6.65 6.22 16.36
CA ALA A 4 6.22 7.57 16.69
C ALA A 4 4.91 7.91 15.96
N GLU A 5 3.80 7.96 16.69
CA GLU A 5 2.50 8.44 16.22
C GLU A 5 2.30 9.93 16.53
N LEU A 6 1.58 10.62 15.65
CA LEU A 6 1.13 12.00 15.87
C LEU A 6 0.10 12.04 17.01
N PRO A 7 0.02 13.16 17.77
CA PRO A 7 -1.00 13.33 18.82
C PRO A 7 -2.43 13.12 18.31
N ILE A 8 -2.72 13.67 17.13
CA ILE A 8 -3.96 13.50 16.39
C ILE A 8 -3.64 13.57 14.90
N THR A 9 -4.28 12.72 14.09
CA THR A 9 -4.19 12.78 12.63
C THR A 9 -5.39 12.07 12.01
N GLY A 10 -5.46 12.07 10.69
CA GLY A 10 -6.49 11.37 9.95
C GLY A 10 -6.28 11.38 8.45
N TYR A 11 -7.30 10.88 7.78
CA TYR A 11 -7.45 10.93 6.34
C TYR A 11 -8.92 10.97 5.96
N LEU A 12 -9.18 11.31 4.70
CA LEU A 12 -10.52 11.30 4.10
C LEU A 12 -10.60 10.12 3.12
N ASP A 13 -11.81 9.65 2.87
CA ASP A 13 -12.08 8.58 1.90
C ASP A 13 -11.83 9.00 0.45
N ARG A 14 -11.99 10.30 0.13
CA ARG A 14 -11.65 10.95 -1.14
C ARG A 14 -10.94 12.27 -0.92
N PHE A 15 -10.21 12.75 -1.92
CA PHE A 15 -9.67 14.11 -1.92
C PHE A 15 -10.68 15.16 -2.32
N SER A 16 -11.79 14.76 -2.94
CA SER A 16 -12.72 15.69 -3.55
C SER A 16 -14.17 15.21 -3.53
N HIS A 17 -15.08 16.17 -3.36
CA HIS A 17 -16.53 15.98 -3.45
C HIS A 17 -17.24 17.23 -3.97
N ARG A 18 -18.46 17.05 -4.47
CA ARG A 18 -19.37 18.12 -4.87
C ARG A 18 -20.36 18.45 -3.75
N PRO A 19 -21.03 19.62 -3.79
CA PRO A 19 -22.19 19.90 -2.94
C PRO A 19 -23.21 18.76 -2.95
N GLY A 20 -23.64 18.32 -1.77
CA GLY A 20 -24.54 17.19 -1.55
C GLY A 20 -23.84 15.83 -1.37
N GLU A 21 -22.56 15.71 -1.71
CA GLU A 21 -21.76 14.51 -1.45
C GLU A 21 -21.09 14.58 -0.06
N ARG A 22 -20.66 13.42 0.45
CA ARG A 22 -20.29 13.25 1.85
C ARG A 22 -18.87 12.72 2.01
N PHE A 23 -18.04 13.47 2.74
CA PHE A 23 -16.74 13.02 3.21
C PHE A 23 -16.88 12.14 4.46
N MET A 24 -16.09 11.09 4.51
CA MET A 24 -15.86 10.26 5.70
C MET A 24 -14.47 10.58 6.26
N ALA A 25 -14.39 11.17 7.46
CA ALA A 25 -13.14 11.48 8.11
C ALA A 25 -12.73 10.39 9.10
N HIS A 26 -11.61 9.74 8.84
CA HIS A 26 -11.04 8.67 9.65
C HIS A 26 -9.96 9.26 10.57
N ILE A 27 -10.22 9.29 11.88
CA ILE A 27 -9.39 10.03 12.84
C ILE A 27 -8.73 9.06 13.82
N GLY A 28 -7.39 9.11 13.90
CA GLY A 28 -6.59 8.38 14.89
C GLY A 28 -5.93 9.34 15.86
N MET A 29 -5.90 8.98 17.13
CA MET A 29 -5.18 9.71 18.17
C MET A 29 -4.21 8.79 18.88
N ARG A 30 -3.00 9.28 19.19
CA ARG A 30 -2.04 8.51 20.01
C ARG A 30 -2.62 8.15 21.38
N GLU A 31 -3.34 9.11 21.98
CA GLU A 31 -4.05 8.92 23.24
C GLU A 31 -5.54 9.21 23.01
N ALA A 32 -6.41 8.29 23.39
CA ALA A 32 -7.86 8.49 23.27
C ALA A 32 -8.31 9.68 24.11
N GLY A 33 -9.21 10.51 23.59
CA GLY A 33 -9.61 11.73 24.27
C GLY A 33 -10.48 12.67 23.42
N PRO A 34 -10.89 13.82 23.97
CA PRO A 34 -11.66 14.79 23.22
C PRO A 34 -10.79 15.50 22.17
N TYR A 35 -11.38 15.78 21.01
CA TYR A 35 -10.80 16.65 19.99
C TYR A 35 -11.86 17.53 19.35
N ARG A 36 -11.42 18.57 18.65
CA ARG A 36 -12.27 19.45 17.84
C ARG A 36 -11.90 19.33 16.38
N ALA A 37 -12.89 19.44 15.51
CA ALA A 37 -12.68 19.64 14.08
C ALA A 37 -13.42 20.90 13.64
N ARG A 38 -12.79 21.74 12.81
CA ARG A 38 -13.44 22.91 12.19
C ARG A 38 -13.04 23.03 10.73
N LEU A 39 -13.92 23.59 9.91
CA LEU A 39 -13.67 23.80 8.49
C LEU A 39 -12.90 25.11 8.26
N VAL A 40 -11.90 25.04 7.38
CA VAL A 40 -11.22 26.22 6.83
C VAL A 40 -11.13 26.13 5.33
N ARG A 41 -11.17 27.27 4.64
CA ARG A 41 -10.73 27.36 3.24
C ARG A 41 -9.24 27.67 3.21
N VAL A 42 -8.47 26.89 2.46
CA VAL A 42 -7.02 27.07 2.33
C VAL A 42 -6.75 28.00 1.15
N ILE A 43 -6.23 29.19 1.42
CA ILE A 43 -5.88 30.17 0.39
C ILE A 43 -4.38 30.08 0.08
N SER A 44 -3.54 29.96 1.11
CA SER A 44 -2.10 29.76 0.98
C SER A 44 -1.63 28.78 2.05
N GLY A 45 -0.90 27.75 1.62
CA GLY A 45 -0.24 26.75 2.45
C GLY A 45 1.27 27.00 2.63
N ASP A 46 1.78 28.18 2.22
CA ASP A 46 3.19 28.53 2.34
C ASP A 46 3.49 29.30 3.63
N PRO A 47 4.28 28.77 4.58
CA PRO A 47 4.59 29.46 5.83
C PRO A 47 5.73 30.49 5.70
N ASN A 48 6.33 30.65 4.53
CA ASN A 48 7.47 31.54 4.33
C ASN A 48 7.13 33.00 4.75
N PRO A 49 7.86 33.59 5.71
CA PRO A 49 7.57 34.92 6.22
C PRO A 49 7.78 36.05 5.19
N ALA A 50 8.55 35.81 4.13
CA ALA A 50 8.75 36.73 3.01
C ALA A 50 7.70 36.56 1.89
N GLY A 51 6.87 35.52 1.97
CA GLY A 51 5.81 35.19 1.00
C GLY A 51 4.41 35.56 1.49
N PRO A 52 3.36 34.92 0.95
CA PRO A 52 1.95 35.18 1.33
C PRO A 52 1.61 34.71 2.75
N LYS A 53 2.49 33.92 3.39
CA LYS A 53 2.28 33.24 4.67
C LYS A 53 1.10 32.25 4.61
N LEU A 54 0.91 31.49 5.69
CA LEU A 54 -0.27 30.65 5.85
C LEU A 54 -1.51 31.55 5.88
N ARG A 55 -2.45 31.33 4.96
CA ARG A 55 -3.67 32.14 4.82
C ARG A 55 -4.88 31.23 4.70
N PHE A 56 -5.79 31.36 5.66
CA PHE A 56 -7.02 30.59 5.74
C PHE A 56 -8.23 31.52 5.89
N GLU A 57 -9.37 31.10 5.35
CA GLU A 57 -10.67 31.65 5.71
C GLU A 57 -11.30 30.71 6.74
N ASP A 58 -11.66 31.22 7.92
CA ASP A 58 -12.33 30.42 8.94
C ASP A 58 -13.79 30.21 8.56
N LEU A 59 -14.19 28.94 8.43
CA LEU A 59 -15.54 28.52 8.09
C LEU A 59 -16.14 27.66 9.20
N SER A 60 -15.74 27.94 10.44
CA SER A 60 -16.31 27.32 11.65
C SER A 60 -17.83 27.51 11.77
N ASN A 61 -18.38 28.56 11.15
CA ASN A 61 -19.83 28.77 11.03
C ASN A 61 -20.52 27.79 10.08
N VAL A 62 -19.78 27.18 9.14
CA VAL A 62 -20.27 26.14 8.24
C VAL A 62 -20.10 24.76 8.86
N PHE A 63 -18.96 24.51 9.50
CA PHE A 63 -18.72 23.29 10.24
C PHE A 63 -17.71 23.49 11.37
N ALA A 64 -18.15 23.16 12.59
CA ALA A 64 -17.31 22.95 13.75
C ALA A 64 -17.96 21.91 14.66
N GLY A 65 -17.17 21.00 15.21
CA GLY A 65 -17.64 19.93 16.09
C GLY A 65 -16.64 19.57 17.16
N SER A 66 -17.14 19.00 18.26
CA SER A 66 -16.33 18.35 19.30
C SER A 66 -16.67 16.86 19.31
N PHE A 67 -15.64 16.03 19.36
CA PHE A 67 -15.74 14.60 19.19
C PHE A 67 -14.86 13.88 20.23
N THR A 68 -15.05 12.57 20.35
CA THR A 68 -14.17 11.71 21.16
C THR A 68 -13.40 10.82 20.20
N GLY A 69 -12.08 10.97 20.19
CA GLY A 69 -11.18 10.15 19.40
C GLY A 69 -10.65 8.96 20.19
N ARG A 70 -10.07 8.01 19.45
CA ARG A 70 -9.58 6.73 19.94
C ARG A 70 -8.22 6.43 19.31
N HIS A 71 -7.45 5.60 20.00
CA HIS A 71 -6.27 4.99 19.40
C HIS A 71 -6.71 3.96 18.36
N GLN A 72 -6.15 4.04 17.16
CA GLN A 72 -6.45 3.15 16.05
C GLN A 72 -5.14 2.67 15.46
N ASN A 73 -4.89 1.36 15.57
CA ASN A 73 -3.63 0.77 15.12
C ASN A 73 -3.44 0.94 13.61
N ILE A 74 -2.20 1.17 13.20
CA ILE A 74 -1.79 1.08 11.80
C ILE A 74 -1.16 -0.29 11.59
N ARG A 75 -1.77 -1.09 10.72
CA ARG A 75 -1.33 -2.46 10.45
C ARG A 75 -0.59 -2.50 9.12
N LEU A 76 0.72 -2.33 9.20
CA LEU A 76 1.62 -2.51 8.07
C LEU A 76 1.79 -3.99 7.72
N GLY A 77 2.14 -4.25 6.48
CA GLY A 77 2.55 -5.56 5.99
C GLY A 77 1.47 -6.23 5.14
N SER A 78 1.85 -6.65 3.95
CA SER A 78 0.99 -7.38 3.05
C SER A 78 0.99 -8.88 3.34
N HIS A 79 -0.13 -9.53 3.04
CA HIS A 79 -0.31 -10.97 3.24
C HIS A 79 -1.53 -11.49 2.46
N GLY A 80 -1.60 -12.81 2.27
CA GLY A 80 -2.80 -13.52 1.86
C GLY A 80 -3.57 -14.05 3.06
N LEU A 81 -4.90 -13.96 3.03
CA LEU A 81 -5.79 -14.48 4.07
C LEU A 81 -6.86 -15.38 3.46
N VAL A 82 -6.96 -16.60 3.99
CA VAL A 82 -8.03 -17.55 3.75
C VAL A 82 -8.78 -17.75 5.06
N GLU A 83 -9.92 -17.09 5.20
CA GLU A 83 -10.67 -17.05 6.47
C GLU A 83 -11.19 -18.42 6.90
N HIS A 84 -11.57 -19.25 5.92
CA HIS A 84 -12.08 -20.60 6.11
C HIS A 84 -11.26 -21.58 5.26
N GLY A 85 -10.16 -22.07 5.82
CA GLY A 85 -9.31 -23.07 5.20
C GLY A 85 -9.97 -24.44 5.05
N PRO A 86 -9.27 -25.39 4.42
CA PRO A 86 -9.79 -26.74 4.23
C PRO A 86 -9.88 -27.49 5.56
N LYS A 87 -10.83 -28.43 5.67
CA LYS A 87 -10.91 -29.31 6.84
C LYS A 87 -9.73 -30.26 6.84
N LEU A 88 -9.03 -30.35 7.98
CA LEU A 88 -7.88 -31.24 8.15
C LEU A 88 -8.25 -32.39 9.09
N ASP A 89 -7.82 -33.61 8.76
CA ASP A 89 -7.90 -34.75 9.66
C ASP A 89 -6.68 -34.73 10.60
N PRO A 90 -6.86 -34.53 11.92
CA PRO A 90 -5.75 -34.39 12.85
C PRO A 90 -4.88 -35.65 12.99
N ARG A 91 -5.31 -36.79 12.43
CA ARG A 91 -4.56 -38.05 12.44
C ARG A 91 -3.82 -38.34 11.14
N ARG A 92 -4.09 -37.58 10.07
CA ARG A 92 -3.46 -37.81 8.76
C ARG A 92 -2.25 -36.89 8.56
N PRO A 93 -1.33 -37.30 7.67
CA PRO A 93 -0.23 -36.42 7.30
C PRO A 93 -0.69 -35.09 6.70
N LEU A 94 0.06 -34.04 7.02
CA LEU A 94 -0.08 -32.71 6.45
C LEU A 94 1.28 -32.20 6.00
N THR A 95 1.36 -31.68 4.78
CA THR A 95 2.53 -30.93 4.31
C THR A 95 2.14 -29.52 3.91
N LEU A 96 2.83 -28.53 4.46
CA LEU A 96 2.83 -27.15 3.98
C LEU A 96 3.98 -26.99 2.99
N SER A 97 3.77 -26.30 1.87
CA SER A 97 4.86 -26.00 0.93
C SER A 97 4.65 -24.69 0.20
N ALA A 98 5.74 -24.04 -0.20
CA ALA A 98 5.75 -22.91 -1.12
C ALA A 98 7.12 -22.80 -1.82
N LEU A 99 7.15 -22.15 -2.99
CA LEU A 99 8.37 -21.55 -3.55
C LEU A 99 8.55 -20.18 -2.94
N VAL A 100 9.79 -19.83 -2.57
CA VAL A 100 10.13 -18.51 -2.05
C VAL A 100 11.40 -17.98 -2.69
N GLN A 101 11.51 -16.65 -2.83
CA GLN A 101 12.74 -15.97 -3.22
C GLN A 101 12.94 -14.73 -2.34
N LEU A 102 14.12 -14.62 -1.73
CA LEU A 102 14.54 -13.43 -1.01
C LEU A 102 15.38 -12.53 -1.92
N ARG A 103 15.18 -11.20 -1.84
CA ARG A 103 16.03 -10.22 -2.57
C ARG A 103 17.14 -9.61 -1.73
N ALA A 104 17.04 -9.73 -0.41
CA ALA A 104 18.06 -9.32 0.54
C ALA A 104 18.22 -10.37 1.65
N PRO A 105 19.39 -10.49 2.28
CA PRO A 105 19.56 -11.36 3.44
C PRO A 105 18.77 -10.80 4.62
N LEU A 106 18.21 -11.69 5.44
CA LEU A 106 17.60 -11.28 6.72
C LEU A 106 18.71 -10.89 7.72
N PRO A 107 18.53 -9.82 8.51
CA PRO A 107 19.46 -9.47 9.59
C PRO A 107 19.68 -10.64 10.55
N SER A 108 20.89 -10.81 11.07
CA SER A 108 21.23 -11.98 11.92
C SER A 108 20.42 -12.08 13.21
N ASP A 109 19.89 -10.97 13.69
CA ASP A 109 19.03 -10.83 14.87
C ASP A 109 17.53 -10.74 14.54
N ALA A 110 17.16 -10.86 13.26
CA ALA A 110 15.77 -10.82 12.84
C ALA A 110 15.01 -12.06 13.32
N ASN A 111 13.78 -11.84 13.78
CA ASN A 111 12.82 -12.93 14.00
C ASN A 111 12.45 -13.60 12.66
N ALA A 112 12.12 -14.88 12.72
CA ALA A 112 11.60 -15.61 11.57
C ALA A 112 10.35 -14.95 10.99
N LYS A 113 10.26 -14.92 9.66
CA LYS A 113 9.13 -14.36 8.90
C LYS A 113 8.27 -15.48 8.33
N ALA A 114 6.96 -15.41 8.55
CA ALA A 114 6.03 -16.47 8.18
C ALA A 114 5.81 -16.52 6.66
N VAL A 115 6.00 -17.70 6.06
CA VAL A 115 5.70 -17.96 4.65
C VAL A 115 4.28 -18.50 4.51
N LEU A 116 3.94 -19.51 5.32
CA LEU A 116 2.61 -20.12 5.34
C LEU A 116 2.26 -20.53 6.78
N ALA A 117 1.12 -20.04 7.28
CA ALA A 117 0.61 -20.33 8.61
C ALA A 117 -0.78 -20.97 8.52
N VAL A 118 -0.98 -22.07 9.24
CA VAL A 118 -2.25 -22.78 9.37
C VAL A 118 -2.65 -22.71 10.84
N GLU A 119 -3.69 -21.96 11.14
CA GLU A 119 -4.05 -21.55 12.51
C GLU A 119 -5.50 -21.90 12.82
N GLY A 120 -5.77 -22.48 13.99
CA GLY A 120 -7.12 -22.70 14.49
C GLY A 120 -7.17 -22.68 16.02
N GLU A 121 -8.32 -23.06 16.59
CA GLU A 121 -8.52 -23.01 18.05
C GLU A 121 -7.43 -23.80 18.79
N GLY A 122 -6.54 -23.06 19.46
CA GLY A 122 -5.48 -23.61 20.30
C GLY A 122 -4.25 -24.16 19.57
N ALA A 123 -4.25 -24.34 18.25
CA ALA A 123 -3.12 -24.94 17.53
C ALA A 123 -2.68 -24.10 16.32
N ALA A 124 -1.37 -24.11 16.04
CA ALA A 124 -0.81 -23.44 14.87
C ALA A 124 0.36 -24.23 14.29
N VAL A 125 0.41 -24.31 12.96
CA VAL A 125 1.52 -24.87 12.19
C VAL A 125 2.04 -23.78 11.27
N VAL A 126 3.28 -23.35 11.47
CA VAL A 126 3.87 -22.24 10.72
C VAL A 126 5.16 -22.70 10.05
N LEU A 127 5.24 -22.48 8.74
CA LEU A 127 6.46 -22.54 7.94
C LEU A 127 6.96 -21.11 7.74
N SER A 128 8.21 -20.85 8.11
CA SER A 128 8.83 -19.53 8.12
C SER A 128 10.25 -19.56 7.57
N VAL A 129 10.82 -18.37 7.38
CA VAL A 129 12.23 -18.18 7.03
C VAL A 129 12.86 -17.25 8.06
N GLY A 130 13.95 -17.70 8.67
CA GLY A 130 14.82 -16.90 9.53
C GLY A 130 16.21 -16.71 8.93
N PRO A 131 17.13 -16.05 9.67
CA PRO A 131 18.48 -15.76 9.19
C PRO A 131 19.30 -17.01 8.88
N LEU A 132 18.96 -18.15 9.50
CA LEU A 132 19.59 -19.45 9.31
C LEU A 132 18.78 -20.40 8.41
N GLY A 133 17.85 -19.88 7.63
CA GLY A 133 17.13 -20.64 6.62
C GLY A 133 15.67 -20.89 6.95
N ALA A 134 15.12 -21.98 6.41
CA ALA A 134 13.75 -22.39 6.74
C ALA A 134 13.62 -22.73 8.23
N GLU A 135 12.51 -22.33 8.81
CA GLU A 135 12.12 -22.62 10.19
C GLU A 135 10.68 -23.14 10.23
N ALA A 136 10.38 -23.95 11.23
CA ALA A 136 9.05 -24.45 11.50
C ALA A 136 8.70 -24.24 12.97
N ARG A 137 7.46 -23.83 13.20
CA ARG A 137 6.90 -23.61 14.54
C ARG A 137 5.57 -24.35 14.67
N LEU A 138 5.46 -25.16 15.72
CA LEU A 138 4.27 -25.93 16.06
C LEU A 138 3.80 -25.49 17.44
N MET A 139 2.61 -24.90 17.50
CA MET A 139 1.93 -24.58 18.75
C MET A 139 0.92 -25.70 19.08
N PRO A 140 1.03 -26.32 20.26
CA PRO A 140 0.09 -27.36 20.69
C PRO A 140 -1.22 -26.77 21.19
N SER A 141 -2.29 -27.59 21.14
CA SER A 141 -3.61 -27.24 21.67
C SER A 141 -3.55 -26.79 23.14
N ALA A 142 -4.29 -25.73 23.47
CA ALA A 142 -4.43 -25.19 24.84
C ALA A 142 -4.97 -26.22 25.87
N GLU A 143 -5.55 -27.34 25.41
CA GLU A 143 -5.99 -28.43 26.27
C GLU A 143 -4.83 -29.27 26.86
N SER A 144 -3.63 -29.21 26.26
CA SER A 144 -2.44 -29.87 26.79
C SER A 144 -1.64 -28.91 27.68
N LYS A 145 -1.85 -29.02 29.00
CA LYS A 145 -1.18 -28.19 30.02
C LYS A 145 0.35 -28.35 30.08
N GLU A 146 0.91 -29.38 29.42
CA GLU A 146 2.34 -29.70 29.44
C GLU A 146 3.03 -29.48 28.08
N ALA A 147 2.29 -29.17 27.02
CA ALA A 147 2.87 -29.09 25.68
C ALA A 147 3.53 -27.71 25.44
N MET A 148 4.86 -27.72 25.36
CA MET A 148 5.67 -26.57 24.96
C MET A 148 5.72 -26.43 23.44
N GLU A 149 5.86 -25.19 22.97
CA GLU A 149 6.13 -24.86 21.57
C GLU A 149 7.30 -25.70 21.02
N PHE A 150 7.14 -26.27 19.82
CA PHE A 150 8.20 -27.00 19.12
C PHE A 150 8.72 -26.18 17.94
N ARG A 151 10.05 -26.06 17.85
CA ARG A 151 10.75 -25.37 16.78
C ARG A 151 11.74 -26.31 16.09
N LEU A 152 11.89 -26.11 14.78
CA LEU A 152 12.90 -26.78 13.95
C LEU A 152 13.45 -25.74 12.97
N GLY A 153 14.77 -25.73 12.73
CA GLY A 153 15.42 -24.79 11.81
C GLY A 153 16.46 -25.49 10.96
N ALA A 154 16.55 -25.13 9.67
CA ALA A 154 17.43 -25.77 8.68
C ALA A 154 18.94 -25.54 8.90
N ASP A 155 19.30 -24.55 9.72
CA ASP A 155 20.68 -24.13 10.02
C ASP A 155 21.55 -23.90 8.76
N THR A 156 20.91 -23.49 7.66
CA THR A 156 21.55 -23.14 6.38
C THR A 156 20.77 -21.99 5.75
N PRO A 157 21.34 -20.77 5.65
CA PRO A 157 20.65 -19.63 5.06
C PRO A 157 20.18 -19.88 3.62
N LEU A 158 19.03 -19.31 3.24
CA LEU A 158 18.59 -19.27 1.84
C LEU A 158 19.53 -18.40 1.03
N ARG A 159 19.79 -18.78 -0.23
CA ARG A 159 20.56 -17.92 -1.15
C ARG A 159 19.69 -16.78 -1.67
N VAL A 160 20.18 -15.56 -1.52
CA VAL A 160 19.53 -14.35 -2.05
C VAL A 160 19.49 -14.40 -3.58
N GLY A 161 18.37 -14.02 -4.16
CA GLY A 161 18.12 -14.01 -5.61
C GLY A 161 17.75 -15.37 -6.20
N GLU A 162 17.82 -16.45 -5.42
CA GLU A 162 17.49 -17.80 -5.89
C GLU A 162 16.14 -18.28 -5.32
N TRP A 163 15.37 -18.96 -6.16
CA TRP A 163 14.14 -19.63 -5.74
C TRP A 163 14.44 -20.89 -4.93
N HIS A 164 13.72 -21.05 -3.82
CA HIS A 164 13.80 -22.21 -2.95
C HIS A 164 12.40 -22.80 -2.74
N ARG A 165 12.26 -24.12 -2.90
CA ARG A 165 11.10 -24.88 -2.43
C ARG A 165 11.26 -25.14 -0.94
N LEU A 166 10.33 -24.65 -0.14
CA LEU A 166 10.25 -24.94 1.29
C LEU A 166 9.11 -25.93 1.55
N TRP A 167 9.28 -26.84 2.50
CA TRP A 167 8.19 -27.67 2.97
C TRP A 167 8.34 -28.07 4.44
N LEU A 168 7.19 -28.19 5.11
CA LEU A 168 7.05 -28.73 6.45
C LEU A 168 6.05 -29.88 6.39
N SER A 169 6.50 -31.12 6.61
CA SER A 169 5.67 -32.32 6.63
C SER A 169 5.52 -32.86 8.04
N LEU A 170 4.29 -33.18 8.41
CA LEU A 170 3.88 -33.69 9.70
C LEU A 170 3.17 -35.03 9.50
N ASP A 171 3.52 -36.03 10.30
CA ASP A 171 2.80 -37.29 10.40
C ASP A 171 2.38 -37.48 11.87
N PRO A 172 1.17 -37.03 12.24
CA PRO A 172 0.68 -37.14 13.61
C PRO A 172 0.61 -38.58 14.13
N SER A 173 0.35 -39.54 13.24
CA SER A 173 0.21 -40.96 13.60
C SER A 173 1.55 -41.60 14.00
N ALA A 174 2.62 -41.23 13.31
CA ALA A 174 3.97 -41.72 13.57
C ALA A 174 4.82 -40.77 14.44
N GLY A 175 4.30 -39.56 14.73
CA GLY A 175 5.04 -38.51 15.44
C GLY A 175 6.27 -38.02 14.69
N ARG A 176 6.22 -37.94 13.35
CA ARG A 176 7.36 -37.52 12.52
C ARG A 176 7.17 -36.09 12.01
N VAL A 177 8.27 -35.35 11.99
CA VAL A 177 8.34 -33.98 11.44
C VAL A 177 9.51 -33.90 10.46
N VAL A 178 9.27 -33.36 9.26
CA VAL A 178 10.31 -33.03 8.28
C VAL A 178 10.22 -31.55 7.95
N LEU A 179 11.35 -30.86 8.01
CA LEU A 179 11.53 -29.52 7.47
C LEU A 179 12.56 -29.62 6.36
N GLY A 180 12.17 -29.21 5.16
CA GLY A 180 13.04 -29.18 4.01
C GLY A 180 13.09 -27.81 3.38
N GLN A 181 14.27 -27.49 2.87
CA GLN A 181 14.46 -26.39 1.94
C GLN A 181 15.27 -26.90 0.76
N GLN A 182 14.91 -26.48 -0.44
CA GLN A 182 15.59 -26.86 -1.68
C GLN A 182 15.71 -25.73 -2.66
N ALA A 183 16.94 -25.24 -2.82
CA ALA A 183 17.29 -24.32 -3.89
C ALA A 183 17.01 -24.98 -5.26
N VAL A 184 16.50 -24.21 -6.21
CA VAL A 184 16.18 -24.74 -7.54
C VAL A 184 17.43 -25.19 -8.30
N SER A 185 18.57 -24.52 -8.09
CA SER A 185 19.83 -24.85 -8.78
C SER A 185 20.61 -26.00 -8.13
N HIS A 186 20.43 -26.25 -6.82
CA HIS A 186 21.27 -27.19 -6.07
C HIS A 186 20.53 -27.92 -4.94
N PRO A 187 20.95 -29.16 -4.60
CA PRO A 187 20.48 -29.84 -3.41
C PRO A 187 20.75 -29.02 -2.14
N SER A 188 19.89 -29.18 -1.14
CA SER A 188 19.85 -28.35 0.07
C SER A 188 19.38 -29.22 1.25
N PRO A 189 19.45 -28.74 2.50
CA PRO A 189 19.22 -29.60 3.66
C PRO A 189 17.76 -30.07 3.81
N VAL A 190 17.65 -31.31 4.28
CA VAL A 190 16.40 -31.90 4.78
C VAL A 190 16.64 -32.32 6.21
N LEU A 191 15.87 -31.75 7.14
CA LEU A 191 15.93 -32.08 8.55
C LEU A 191 14.76 -32.94 8.97
N LYS A 192 15.03 -33.90 9.85
CA LYS A 192 14.04 -34.84 10.37
C LYS A 192 14.06 -34.78 11.89
N ALA A 193 12.88 -34.75 12.50
CA ALA A 193 12.70 -34.79 13.94
C ALA A 193 11.53 -35.72 14.32
N GLN A 194 11.48 -36.11 15.60
CA GLN A 194 10.36 -36.84 16.18
C GLN A 194 9.69 -36.01 17.28
N ARG A 195 8.36 -35.99 17.28
CA ARG A 195 7.53 -35.36 18.30
C ARG A 195 6.32 -36.24 18.58
N ARG A 196 6.26 -36.78 19.79
CA ARG A 196 5.04 -37.41 20.33
C ARG A 196 4.13 -36.25 20.70
N GLU A 197 2.91 -36.21 20.17
CA GLU A 197 1.94 -35.08 20.28
C GLU A 197 2.14 -33.97 19.22
N LEU A 198 1.73 -34.28 17.99
CA LEU A 198 1.48 -33.30 16.94
C LEU A 198 -0.01 -32.98 16.91
N ALA A 199 -0.36 -31.71 17.08
CA ALA A 199 -1.73 -31.23 16.95
C ALA A 199 -1.88 -30.47 15.63
N LEU A 200 -2.90 -30.83 14.84
CA LEU A 200 -3.28 -30.08 13.65
C LEU A 200 -4.60 -29.35 13.92
N PRO A 201 -4.76 -28.10 13.47
CA PRO A 201 -6.05 -27.43 13.47
C PRO A 201 -7.07 -28.21 12.62
N SER A 202 -8.29 -28.41 13.11
CA SER A 202 -9.34 -29.16 12.39
C SER A 202 -9.99 -28.35 11.25
N GLN A 203 -10.26 -27.07 11.48
CA GLN A 203 -10.79 -26.12 10.50
C GLN A 203 -10.03 -24.78 10.61
N PRO A 204 -8.81 -24.72 10.06
CA PRO A 204 -7.95 -23.55 10.20
C PRO A 204 -8.38 -22.37 9.34
N SER A 205 -7.91 -21.18 9.71
CA SER A 205 -7.56 -20.14 8.75
C SER A 205 -6.16 -20.34 8.20
N VAL A 206 -5.92 -19.90 6.97
CA VAL A 206 -4.58 -19.92 6.38
C VAL A 206 -4.11 -18.49 6.13
N LEU A 207 -2.89 -18.17 6.55
CA LEU A 207 -2.21 -16.94 6.18
C LEU A 207 -1.00 -17.27 5.30
N ILE A 208 -0.77 -16.45 4.29
CA ILE A 208 0.39 -16.50 3.40
C ILE A 208 1.16 -15.20 3.62
N ALA A 209 2.48 -15.28 3.82
CA ALA A 209 3.36 -14.15 4.15
C ALA A 209 3.12 -13.47 5.52
N ALA A 210 2.32 -14.07 6.42
CA ALA A 210 2.12 -13.59 7.80
C ALA A 210 1.63 -14.74 8.71
N GLU A 211 1.56 -14.47 10.01
CA GLU A 211 0.89 -15.30 11.01
C GLU A 211 -0.01 -14.44 11.92
N ARG A 212 -0.89 -15.10 12.69
CA ARG A 212 -1.83 -14.54 13.66
C ARG A 212 -2.98 -13.77 13.01
N LYS A 213 -3.96 -14.48 12.47
CA LYS A 213 -5.16 -13.93 11.79
C LYS A 213 -5.72 -12.62 12.38
N GLU A 214 -5.92 -12.57 13.69
CA GLU A 214 -6.59 -11.43 14.36
C GLU A 214 -5.69 -10.18 14.49
N ALA A 215 -4.38 -10.38 14.46
CA ALA A 215 -3.37 -9.33 14.48
C ALA A 215 -2.14 -9.78 13.67
N PRO A 216 -2.23 -9.75 12.32
CA PRO A 216 -1.18 -10.26 11.44
C PRO A 216 0.17 -9.65 11.80
N SER A 217 1.19 -10.51 11.84
CA SER A 217 2.55 -10.14 12.22
C SER A 217 3.58 -11.11 11.63
N CYS A 218 4.86 -10.85 11.89
CA CYS A 218 5.98 -11.61 11.33
C CYS A 218 5.94 -11.69 9.80
N HIS A 219 5.57 -10.57 9.16
CA HIS A 219 5.40 -10.48 7.71
C HIS A 219 6.67 -10.87 6.95
N PHE A 220 6.50 -11.65 5.88
CA PHE A 220 7.55 -12.05 4.95
C PHE A 220 7.76 -10.98 3.88
N THR A 221 9.04 -10.61 3.70
CA THR A 221 9.48 -9.69 2.64
C THR A 221 10.22 -10.49 1.57
N GLY A 222 9.60 -10.63 0.41
CA GLY A 222 10.10 -11.44 -0.71
C GLY A 222 8.97 -12.00 -1.57
N LYS A 223 9.33 -12.85 -2.53
CA LYS A 223 8.34 -13.49 -3.42
C LYS A 223 7.91 -14.85 -2.90
N ILE A 224 6.63 -15.15 -3.05
CA ILE A 224 6.04 -16.47 -2.80
C ILE A 224 5.29 -16.92 -4.05
N GLU A 225 5.43 -18.21 -4.39
CA GLU A 225 4.74 -18.89 -5.49
C GLU A 225 4.32 -20.29 -5.07
N ASP A 226 3.25 -20.81 -5.67
CA ASP A 226 2.70 -22.15 -5.41
C ASP A 226 2.57 -22.53 -3.92
N PRO A 227 1.99 -21.69 -3.04
CA PRO A 227 1.70 -22.11 -1.67
C PRO A 227 0.63 -23.21 -1.68
N ALA A 228 0.87 -24.28 -0.91
CA ALA A 228 0.04 -25.48 -0.93
C ALA A 228 -0.04 -26.20 0.42
N LEU A 229 -1.15 -26.90 0.62
CA LEU A 229 -1.40 -27.89 1.67
C LEU A 229 -1.62 -29.26 1.03
N LEU A 230 -0.84 -30.26 1.44
CA LEU A 230 -0.93 -31.63 0.93
C LEU A 230 -1.32 -32.61 2.05
N GLY A 231 -2.16 -33.59 1.72
CA GLY A 231 -2.56 -34.70 2.58
C GLY A 231 -1.58 -35.88 2.56
N ALA A 232 -0.29 -35.59 2.43
CA ALA A 232 0.78 -36.58 2.31
C ALA A 232 1.98 -36.17 3.19
N PHE A 233 2.78 -37.16 3.59
CA PHE A 233 4.05 -36.93 4.26
C PHE A 233 5.18 -36.90 3.23
N VAL A 234 5.85 -35.75 3.07
CA VAL A 234 6.87 -35.55 2.04
C VAL A 234 8.26 -35.51 2.69
N GLU A 235 9.04 -36.55 2.48
CA GLU A 235 10.41 -36.61 3.01
C GLU A 235 11.42 -35.86 2.15
N THR A 236 11.24 -35.87 0.83
CA THR A 236 12.12 -35.23 -0.15
C THR A 236 11.29 -34.65 -1.28
N TRP A 237 11.85 -33.65 -1.97
CA TRP A 237 11.16 -32.95 -3.05
C TRP A 237 11.95 -33.03 -4.37
N PRO A 238 11.81 -34.11 -5.17
CA PRO A 238 12.69 -34.36 -6.32
C PRO A 238 12.70 -33.23 -7.37
N ASN A 239 11.55 -32.61 -7.64
CA ASN A 239 11.42 -31.48 -8.56
C ASN A 239 10.96 -30.22 -7.79
N PRO A 240 11.87 -29.32 -7.38
CA PRO A 240 11.49 -28.12 -6.61
C PRO A 240 10.51 -27.21 -7.38
N LEU A 241 10.49 -27.30 -8.71
CA LEU A 241 9.61 -26.57 -9.62
C LEU A 241 8.34 -27.34 -10.01
N ALA A 242 7.97 -28.44 -9.34
CA ALA A 242 6.71 -29.13 -9.60
C ALA A 242 5.54 -28.15 -9.44
N HIS A 243 4.67 -28.04 -10.46
CA HIS A 243 3.48 -27.19 -10.40
C HIS A 243 2.43 -27.78 -9.45
N LEU A 244 1.51 -26.94 -8.96
CA LEU A 244 0.37 -27.38 -8.14
C LEU A 244 -0.43 -28.52 -8.83
N LYS A 245 -0.63 -28.43 -10.15
CA LYS A 245 -1.32 -29.45 -10.96
C LYS A 245 -0.63 -30.82 -10.96
N GLU A 246 0.68 -30.87 -10.71
CA GLU A 246 1.44 -32.13 -10.61
C GLU A 246 1.30 -32.78 -9.22
N LEU A 247 0.82 -32.03 -8.22
CA LEU A 247 0.61 -32.48 -6.84
C LEU A 247 -0.81 -33.02 -6.59
N ASP A 248 -1.69 -32.97 -7.60
CA ASP A 248 -3.16 -33.12 -7.54
C ASP A 248 -3.66 -34.24 -6.62
N ALA A 249 -3.12 -35.46 -6.73
CA ALA A 249 -3.56 -36.61 -5.92
C ALA A 249 -3.36 -36.44 -4.40
N ALA A 250 -2.47 -35.53 -3.97
CA ALA A 250 -2.23 -35.20 -2.57
C ALA A 250 -2.73 -33.80 -2.19
N LEU A 251 -3.24 -33.00 -3.13
CA LEU A 251 -3.55 -31.59 -2.91
C LEU A 251 -4.84 -31.43 -2.08
N ILE A 252 -4.71 -30.84 -0.89
CA ILE A 252 -5.86 -30.41 -0.07
C ILE A 252 -6.30 -29.01 -0.50
N ALA A 253 -5.33 -28.11 -0.67
CA ALA A 253 -5.51 -26.76 -1.19
C ALA A 253 -4.19 -26.28 -1.83
N GLY A 254 -4.27 -25.48 -2.88
CA GLY A 254 -3.11 -24.85 -3.51
C GLY A 254 -3.52 -23.56 -4.18
N TRP A 255 -2.88 -22.44 -3.83
CA TRP A 255 -3.28 -21.14 -4.35
C TRP A 255 -2.43 -20.77 -5.57
N ASP A 256 -3.06 -20.83 -6.75
CA ASP A 256 -2.44 -20.44 -8.01
C ASP A 256 -2.54 -18.92 -8.17
N PHE A 257 -1.42 -18.22 -7.98
CA PHE A 257 -1.36 -16.77 -8.08
C PHE A 257 -1.32 -16.25 -9.52
N SER A 258 -1.20 -17.13 -10.53
CA SER A 258 -1.33 -16.72 -11.94
C SER A 258 -2.78 -16.42 -12.35
N ILE A 259 -3.76 -16.87 -11.56
CA ILE A 259 -5.18 -16.69 -11.86
C ILE A 259 -5.69 -15.41 -11.18
N GLY A 260 -6.22 -14.49 -12.00
CA GLY A 260 -6.76 -13.21 -11.53
C GLY A 260 -5.68 -12.28 -10.99
N ILE A 261 -4.57 -12.13 -11.72
CA ILE A 261 -3.44 -11.23 -11.39
C ILE A 261 -3.91 -9.78 -11.18
N ASP A 262 -4.94 -9.35 -11.88
CA ASP A 262 -5.59 -8.04 -11.81
C ASP A 262 -6.58 -7.90 -10.64
N THR A 263 -6.67 -8.90 -9.76
CA THR A 263 -7.61 -8.94 -8.64
C THR A 263 -6.90 -9.11 -7.29
N GLN A 264 -7.62 -8.82 -6.22
CA GLN A 264 -7.17 -9.10 -4.85
C GLN A 264 -7.53 -10.51 -4.36
N THR A 265 -7.92 -11.42 -5.26
CA THR A 265 -8.27 -12.81 -4.92
C THR A 265 -7.08 -13.73 -5.16
N ILE A 266 -6.84 -14.67 -4.24
CA ILE A 266 -5.93 -15.81 -4.44
C ILE A 266 -6.77 -17.09 -4.60
N ARG A 267 -6.65 -17.75 -5.75
CA ARG A 267 -7.55 -18.85 -6.12
C ARG A 267 -6.95 -20.19 -5.76
N ASP A 268 -7.59 -20.85 -4.80
CA ASP A 268 -7.37 -22.27 -4.54
C ASP A 268 -7.85 -23.12 -5.72
N VAL A 269 -6.94 -23.90 -6.32
CA VAL A 269 -7.20 -24.89 -7.38
C VAL A 269 -7.42 -26.31 -6.85
N GLY A 270 -7.34 -26.51 -5.53
CA GLY A 270 -7.65 -27.76 -4.86
C GLY A 270 -9.15 -28.09 -4.84
N PRO A 271 -9.50 -29.31 -4.38
CA PRO A 271 -10.86 -29.85 -4.45
C PRO A 271 -11.90 -29.11 -3.61
N HIS A 272 -11.46 -28.22 -2.72
CA HIS A 272 -12.33 -27.49 -1.79
C HIS A 272 -12.53 -26.01 -2.14
N ALA A 273 -11.84 -25.50 -3.17
CA ALA A 273 -11.94 -24.12 -3.64
C ALA A 273 -11.92 -23.07 -2.51
N ARG A 274 -11.01 -23.22 -1.56
CA ARG A 274 -10.80 -22.30 -0.43
C ARG A 274 -10.01 -21.07 -0.88
N HIS A 275 -10.65 -20.26 -1.70
CA HIS A 275 -10.10 -18.99 -2.15
C HIS A 275 -9.82 -18.06 -0.96
N GLY A 276 -8.81 -17.23 -1.10
CA GLY A 276 -8.46 -16.19 -0.15
C GLY A 276 -8.46 -14.82 -0.80
N ARG A 277 -8.12 -13.82 0.00
CA ARG A 277 -7.91 -12.44 -0.45
C ARG A 277 -6.54 -11.93 -0.02
N LEU A 278 -6.02 -10.99 -0.77
CA LEU A 278 -4.84 -10.23 -0.40
C LEU A 278 -5.23 -9.09 0.54
N VAL A 279 -4.28 -8.70 1.39
CA VAL A 279 -4.39 -7.61 2.37
C VAL A 279 -3.17 -6.72 2.21
N ASN A 280 -3.37 -5.40 2.27
CA ASN A 280 -2.33 -4.38 2.07
C ASN A 280 -1.63 -4.46 0.71
N LEU A 281 -2.32 -4.97 -0.30
CA LEU A 281 -1.92 -4.84 -1.71
C LEU A 281 -0.47 -5.23 -2.05
N PRO A 282 -0.07 -6.50 -1.81
CA PRO A 282 1.25 -6.98 -2.24
C PRO A 282 1.40 -6.93 -3.76
N THR A 283 2.62 -6.85 -4.24
CA THR A 283 2.89 -6.63 -5.67
C THR A 283 2.66 -7.92 -6.47
N ARG A 284 1.64 -7.89 -7.34
CA ARG A 284 1.37 -8.93 -8.34
C ARG A 284 2.00 -8.57 -9.70
N ALA A 285 1.80 -9.44 -10.70
CA ALA A 285 2.43 -9.32 -12.01
C ALA A 285 3.97 -9.28 -11.92
N VAL A 286 4.52 -10.06 -11.00
CA VAL A 286 5.97 -10.24 -10.80
C VAL A 286 6.40 -11.60 -11.33
N VAL A 287 7.65 -11.71 -11.79
CA VAL A 287 8.13 -12.95 -12.41
C VAL A 287 8.18 -14.09 -11.38
N GLY A 288 7.71 -15.25 -11.80
CA GLY A 288 7.76 -16.49 -11.04
C GLY A 288 9.06 -17.28 -11.23
N ALA A 289 9.16 -18.40 -10.52
CA ALA A 289 10.32 -19.30 -10.49
C ALA A 289 10.64 -19.94 -11.84
N ARG A 290 9.66 -19.94 -12.75
CA ARG A 290 9.73 -20.60 -14.06
C ARG A 290 9.85 -19.63 -15.22
N TRP A 291 9.82 -18.32 -14.95
CA TRP A 291 9.90 -17.30 -15.99
C TRP A 291 11.22 -17.41 -16.76
N SER A 292 11.10 -17.52 -18.08
CA SER A 292 12.23 -17.76 -18.99
C SER A 292 12.77 -16.52 -19.70
N GLY A 293 12.08 -15.37 -19.56
CA GLY A 293 12.39 -14.16 -20.31
C GLY A 293 11.86 -14.14 -21.75
N ARG A 294 11.08 -15.14 -22.17
CA ARG A 294 10.52 -15.22 -23.53
C ARG A 294 9.33 -14.29 -23.74
N GLU A 295 8.54 -14.06 -22.70
CA GLU A 295 7.39 -13.16 -22.71
C GLU A 295 7.53 -12.20 -21.53
N MET A 296 7.28 -10.93 -21.79
CA MET A 296 7.47 -9.82 -20.85
C MET A 296 6.13 -9.27 -20.34
N CYS A 297 5.03 -9.65 -20.98
CA CYS A 297 3.67 -9.26 -20.59
C CYS A 297 2.96 -10.43 -19.91
N TRP A 298 2.62 -10.25 -18.63
CA TRP A 298 1.93 -11.27 -17.85
C TRP A 298 0.59 -11.72 -18.46
N ARG A 299 -0.08 -10.85 -19.24
CA ARG A 299 -1.34 -11.18 -19.92
C ARG A 299 -1.17 -12.25 -21.00
N HIS A 300 0.02 -12.39 -21.55
CA HIS A 300 0.31 -13.36 -22.61
C HIS A 300 0.88 -14.67 -22.06
N ALA A 301 1.47 -14.65 -20.86
CA ALA A 301 2.11 -15.81 -20.21
C ALA A 301 1.89 -15.80 -18.69
N SER A 302 0.64 -15.82 -18.24
CA SER A 302 0.30 -15.67 -16.81
C SER A 302 0.97 -16.71 -15.90
N GLU A 303 1.17 -17.94 -16.38
CA GLU A 303 1.86 -19.00 -15.62
C GLU A 303 3.32 -18.63 -15.27
N ASP A 304 3.98 -17.79 -16.07
CA ASP A 304 5.34 -17.31 -15.77
C ASP A 304 5.34 -16.18 -14.72
N TYR A 305 4.17 -15.66 -14.35
CA TYR A 305 3.94 -14.57 -13.40
C TYR A 305 3.14 -15.02 -12.18
N ALA A 306 3.31 -16.29 -11.79
CA ALA A 306 2.61 -16.94 -10.69
C ALA A 306 3.18 -16.59 -9.30
N ALA A 307 4.00 -15.54 -9.18
CA ALA A 307 4.52 -15.07 -7.91
C ALA A 307 3.77 -13.83 -7.42
N ILE A 308 3.75 -13.65 -6.11
CA ILE A 308 3.37 -12.40 -5.45
C ILE A 308 4.53 -11.96 -4.57
N HIS A 309 4.89 -10.68 -4.65
CA HIS A 309 5.94 -10.07 -3.84
C HIS A 309 5.30 -9.35 -2.65
N PHE A 310 5.52 -9.90 -1.46
CA PHE A 310 5.01 -9.39 -0.19
C PHE A 310 6.09 -8.55 0.50
N HIS A 311 5.67 -7.55 1.28
CA HIS A 311 6.55 -6.71 2.09
C HIS A 311 5.92 -6.42 3.45
N ASP A 312 6.75 -6.24 4.47
CA ASP A 312 6.31 -5.98 5.85
C ASP A 312 5.95 -4.52 6.13
N ASP A 313 6.15 -3.63 5.16
CA ASP A 313 5.85 -2.19 5.21
C ASP A 313 4.76 -1.75 4.21
N ASP A 314 4.16 -2.69 3.46
CA ASP A 314 3.02 -2.43 2.59
C ASP A 314 1.81 -1.89 3.38
N LEU A 315 1.11 -0.89 2.84
CA LEU A 315 -0.09 -0.29 3.45
C LEU A 315 -1.07 0.19 2.37
N GLU A 316 -2.23 -0.48 2.30
CA GLU A 316 -3.31 -0.08 1.38
C GLU A 316 -4.33 0.84 2.06
N ASP A 317 -4.76 0.52 3.28
CA ASP A 317 -5.76 1.28 4.03
C ASP A 317 -5.48 1.10 5.52
N CYS A 318 -5.51 2.18 6.29
CA CYS A 318 -5.41 2.06 7.75
C CYS A 318 -6.63 1.33 8.36
N HIS A 319 -7.74 1.24 7.63
CA HIS A 319 -9.01 0.65 8.06
C HIS A 319 -9.52 1.22 9.37
N TRP A 320 -9.24 2.51 9.60
CA TRP A 320 -9.70 3.21 10.79
C TRP A 320 -11.22 3.36 10.74
N GLU A 321 -11.86 3.29 11.89
CA GLU A 321 -13.25 3.67 12.05
C GLU A 321 -13.39 5.20 11.86
N VAL A 322 -14.51 5.59 11.25
CA VAL A 322 -14.87 6.99 11.00
C VAL A 322 -14.97 7.74 12.33
N GLY A 323 -14.28 8.89 12.42
CA GLY A 323 -14.38 9.82 13.53
C GLY A 323 -15.56 10.77 13.40
N PHE A 324 -15.78 11.29 12.18
CA PHE A 324 -16.98 12.07 11.82
C PHE A 324 -17.21 12.03 10.30
N ASP A 325 -18.43 12.32 9.87
CA ASP A 325 -18.77 12.55 8.47
C ASP A 325 -19.30 13.97 8.27
N TRP A 326 -19.15 14.49 7.05
CA TRP A 326 -19.62 15.83 6.69
C TRP A 326 -20.09 15.88 5.25
N THR A 327 -21.31 16.35 5.04
CA THR A 327 -21.88 16.57 3.71
C THR A 327 -21.61 17.99 3.26
N VAL A 328 -21.05 18.14 2.06
CA VAL A 328 -20.75 19.46 1.48
C VAL A 328 -22.07 20.23 1.30
N PRO A 329 -22.27 21.38 1.96
CA PRO A 329 -23.55 22.09 1.88
C PRO A 329 -23.76 22.71 0.50
N PRO A 330 -25.03 22.85 0.05
CA PRO A 330 -25.35 23.62 -1.13
C PRO A 330 -24.79 25.04 -1.07
N GLY A 331 -24.24 25.52 -2.18
CA GLY A 331 -23.71 26.88 -2.29
C GLY A 331 -22.32 27.10 -1.71
N LEU A 332 -21.68 26.07 -1.12
CA LEU A 332 -20.24 26.18 -0.81
C LEU A 332 -19.45 26.34 -2.12
N LYS A 333 -18.58 27.35 -2.17
CA LYS A 333 -17.76 27.66 -3.34
C LYS A 333 -16.85 26.47 -3.68
N SER A 334 -16.58 26.26 -4.96
CA SER A 334 -15.48 25.38 -5.35
C SER A 334 -14.15 25.94 -4.84
N GLY A 335 -13.27 25.08 -4.32
CA GLY A 335 -12.02 25.53 -3.71
C GLY A 335 -11.27 24.46 -2.93
N ALA A 336 -10.13 24.86 -2.36
CA ALA A 336 -9.32 24.04 -1.48
C ALA A 336 -9.73 24.30 -0.01
N TYR A 337 -9.94 23.23 0.73
CA TYR A 337 -10.43 23.25 2.11
C TYR A 337 -9.59 22.31 2.97
N ALA A 338 -9.72 22.45 4.28
CA ALA A 338 -9.22 21.47 5.21
C ALA A 338 -10.12 21.37 6.45
N PHE A 339 -10.19 20.17 7.03
CA PHE A 339 -10.58 20.05 8.43
C PHE A 339 -9.35 20.31 9.30
N HIS A 340 -9.43 21.35 10.13
CA HIS A 340 -8.44 21.58 11.18
C HIS A 340 -8.84 20.81 12.43
N LEU A 341 -8.00 19.85 12.80
CA LEU A 341 -8.17 19.00 13.97
C LEU A 341 -7.32 19.53 15.12
N SER A 342 -7.86 19.58 16.33
CA SER A 342 -7.06 19.92 17.52
C SER A 342 -7.47 19.12 18.75
N CYS A 343 -6.47 18.70 19.52
CA CYS A 343 -6.62 18.12 20.86
C CYS A 343 -5.67 18.83 21.83
N GLU A 344 -5.62 18.41 23.09
CA GLU A 344 -4.72 19.00 24.10
C GLU A 344 -3.23 18.89 23.70
N ALA A 345 -2.86 17.78 23.07
CA ALA A 345 -1.46 17.45 22.77
C ALA A 345 -0.96 17.95 21.41
N GLY A 346 -1.84 18.49 20.55
CA GLY A 346 -1.44 19.01 19.23
C GLY A 346 -2.60 19.21 18.25
N GLU A 347 -2.25 19.50 17.00
CA GLU A 347 -3.18 19.75 15.90
C GLU A 347 -2.69 19.13 14.59
N ASP A 348 -3.61 18.90 13.65
CA ASP A 348 -3.32 18.42 12.30
C ASP A 348 -4.39 18.91 11.32
N TRP A 349 -4.13 18.78 10.02
CA TRP A 349 -5.03 19.23 8.96
C TRP A 349 -5.33 18.10 7.99
N LEU A 350 -6.60 17.98 7.58
CA LEU A 350 -7.05 17.07 6.53
C LEU A 350 -7.49 17.88 5.30
N PRO A 351 -6.60 18.10 4.32
CA PRO A 351 -6.92 18.87 3.12
C PRO A 351 -7.82 18.09 2.16
N PHE A 352 -8.68 18.82 1.46
CA PHE A 352 -9.55 18.31 0.41
C PHE A 352 -9.99 19.42 -0.55
N TYR A 353 -10.69 19.05 -1.61
CA TYR A 353 -11.24 19.94 -2.61
C TYR A 353 -12.75 19.84 -2.67
N VAL A 354 -13.40 20.97 -2.92
CA VAL A 354 -14.82 21.02 -3.26
C VAL A 354 -14.92 21.38 -4.74
N LEU A 355 -15.54 20.50 -5.52
CA LEU A 355 -15.83 20.74 -6.94
C LEU A 355 -17.12 21.56 -7.08
N PRO A 356 -17.34 22.24 -8.21
CA PRO A 356 -18.64 22.87 -8.48
C PRO A 356 -19.74 21.82 -8.66
N PRO A 357 -21.03 22.19 -8.62
CA PRO A 357 -22.11 21.29 -9.00
C PRO A 357 -21.96 20.79 -10.44
N ARG A 358 -22.47 19.58 -10.75
CA ARG A 358 -22.37 18.96 -12.09
C ARG A 358 -22.98 19.78 -13.22
N GLN A 359 -23.94 20.66 -12.90
CA GLN A 359 -24.65 21.50 -13.87
C GLN A 359 -24.22 22.98 -13.78
N GLY A 360 -23.13 23.26 -13.04
CA GLY A 360 -22.65 24.60 -12.80
C GLY A 360 -23.47 25.37 -11.75
N PRO A 361 -23.38 26.72 -11.74
CA PRO A 361 -22.60 27.53 -12.68
C PRO A 361 -21.10 27.23 -12.60
N PHE A 362 -20.42 27.29 -13.75
CA PHE A 362 -18.97 27.07 -13.86
C PHE A 362 -18.23 28.40 -13.98
N ALA A 363 -17.06 28.50 -13.34
CA ALA A 363 -16.13 29.59 -13.58
C ALA A 363 -15.49 29.48 -14.98
N PRO A 364 -14.94 30.57 -15.55
CA PRO A 364 -14.22 30.49 -16.83
C PRO A 364 -12.88 29.74 -16.75
N ILE A 365 -12.32 29.60 -15.54
CA ILE A 365 -11.03 28.94 -15.29
C ILE A 365 -11.26 27.72 -14.41
N ALA A 366 -10.67 26.58 -14.76
CA ALA A 366 -10.50 25.45 -13.86
C ALA A 366 -9.03 25.31 -13.47
N PHE A 367 -8.76 25.15 -12.18
CA PHE A 367 -7.48 24.65 -11.69
C PHE A 367 -7.58 23.13 -11.50
N LEU A 368 -6.73 22.38 -12.21
CA LEU A 368 -6.65 20.93 -12.13
C LEU A 368 -5.58 20.53 -11.11
N ALA A 369 -6.03 20.18 -9.90
CA ALA A 369 -5.16 19.71 -8.83
C ALA A 369 -4.54 18.35 -9.16
N SER A 370 -3.23 18.22 -8.93
CA SER A 370 -2.43 17.03 -9.31
C SER A 370 -2.48 15.93 -8.24
N THR A 371 -3.67 15.44 -7.90
CA THR A 371 -3.87 14.48 -6.79
C THR A 371 -3.21 13.13 -7.02
N PHE A 372 -2.96 12.72 -8.25
CA PHE A 372 -2.11 11.55 -8.55
C PHE A 372 -0.65 11.80 -8.19
N THR A 373 -0.12 12.99 -8.52
CA THR A 373 1.22 13.37 -8.05
C THR A 373 1.27 13.41 -6.52
N TYR A 374 0.24 13.94 -5.86
CA TYR A 374 0.22 14.00 -4.40
C TYR A 374 0.29 12.60 -3.78
N GLN A 375 -0.46 11.64 -4.33
CA GLN A 375 -0.39 10.23 -3.91
C GLN A 375 0.96 9.59 -4.23
N ALA A 376 1.54 9.82 -5.41
CA ALA A 376 2.83 9.25 -5.77
C ALA A 376 3.96 9.70 -4.80
N TYR A 377 3.86 10.94 -4.33
CA TYR A 377 4.75 11.56 -3.34
C TYR A 377 4.23 11.54 -1.90
N ALA A 378 3.17 10.77 -1.63
CA ALA A 378 2.58 10.69 -0.29
C ALA A 378 3.64 10.21 0.71
N ASP A 379 3.89 11.01 1.74
CA ASP A 379 4.88 10.74 2.78
C ASP A 379 6.32 10.56 2.26
N HIS A 380 6.72 11.31 1.23
CA HIS A 380 8.08 11.23 0.68
C HIS A 380 9.15 11.60 1.71
N ALA A 381 9.89 10.61 2.22
CA ALA A 381 11.02 10.78 3.15
C ALA A 381 12.30 10.13 2.59
N ARG A 382 13.43 10.83 2.73
CA ARG A 382 14.78 10.46 2.26
C ARG A 382 15.87 11.07 3.16
N GLY A 383 15.57 11.25 4.45
CA GLY A 383 16.49 11.87 5.41
C GLY A 383 16.70 13.36 5.14
N ASN A 384 15.64 14.07 4.76
CA ASN A 384 15.69 15.51 4.46
C ASN A 384 15.37 16.38 5.69
N ALA A 385 14.85 15.79 6.78
CA ALA A 385 14.53 16.47 8.03
C ALA A 385 15.72 16.53 9.01
N ASP A 386 16.81 17.19 8.59
CA ASP A 386 17.96 17.44 9.45
C ASP A 386 17.74 18.60 10.45
N GLU A 387 18.75 18.93 11.24
CA GLU A 387 18.68 20.03 12.23
C GLU A 387 18.35 21.39 11.58
N THR A 388 18.86 21.63 10.36
CA THR A 388 18.65 22.89 9.65
C THR A 388 17.22 23.01 9.14
N TYR A 389 16.63 21.90 8.68
CA TYR A 389 15.22 21.79 8.34
C TYR A 389 14.34 22.10 9.56
N HIS A 390 14.59 21.45 10.70
CA HIS A 390 13.79 21.65 11.92
C HIS A 390 13.87 23.07 12.47
N ARG A 391 15.05 23.70 12.37
CA ARG A 391 15.21 25.11 12.74
C ARG A 391 14.32 26.01 11.89
N ARG A 392 14.31 25.81 10.57
CA ARG A 392 13.42 26.57 9.68
C ARG A 392 11.95 26.33 10.00
N VAL A 393 11.56 25.08 10.23
CA VAL A 393 10.17 24.73 10.58
C VAL A 393 9.72 25.52 11.81
N ALA A 394 10.54 25.54 12.87
CA ALA A 394 10.27 26.30 14.08
C ALA A 394 10.23 27.82 13.84
N GLU A 395 11.21 28.37 13.12
CA GLU A 395 11.30 29.80 12.82
C GLU A 395 10.11 30.31 11.99
N TRP A 396 9.59 29.49 11.07
CA TRP A 396 8.49 29.88 10.17
C TRP A 396 7.11 29.54 10.73
N GLY A 397 7.02 28.82 11.86
CA GLY A 397 5.76 28.26 12.33
C GLY A 397 5.13 27.30 11.30
N ALA A 398 5.98 26.54 10.61
CA ALA A 398 5.57 25.57 9.60
C ALA A 398 5.00 24.31 10.25
N TYR A 399 4.46 23.40 9.44
CA TYR A 399 3.93 22.14 9.94
C TYR A 399 5.06 21.32 10.61
N PRO A 400 4.89 20.86 11.87
CA PRO A 400 6.00 20.38 12.67
C PRO A 400 6.37 18.92 12.43
N HIS A 401 5.50 18.12 11.80
CA HIS A 401 5.69 16.68 11.64
C HIS A 401 6.28 16.34 10.27
N ASN A 402 7.22 15.40 10.24
CA ASN A 402 7.84 14.93 9.00
C ASN A 402 7.84 13.39 8.94
N PRO A 403 7.59 12.78 7.76
CA PRO A 403 7.65 11.32 7.58
C PRO A 403 8.98 10.66 7.97
N ASP A 404 10.12 11.38 7.93
CA ASP A 404 11.42 10.86 8.43
C ASP A 404 11.34 10.47 9.93
N GLN A 405 10.50 11.16 10.71
CA GLN A 405 10.28 10.90 12.15
C GLN A 405 9.04 10.05 12.41
N HIS A 406 8.12 9.98 11.46
CA HIS A 406 6.81 9.32 11.57
C HIS A 406 6.58 8.32 10.41
N PRO A 407 7.44 7.30 10.23
CA PRO A 407 7.37 6.40 9.07
C PRO A 407 6.16 5.44 9.09
N ILE A 408 5.42 5.36 10.20
CA ILE A 408 4.29 4.42 10.37
C ILE A 408 3.15 4.64 9.38
N TYR A 409 3.03 5.85 8.83
CA TYR A 409 1.94 6.20 7.91
C TYR A 409 2.18 5.70 6.48
N GLY A 410 3.24 4.93 6.26
CA GLY A 410 3.64 4.37 4.97
C GLY A 410 4.58 5.29 4.20
N ALA A 411 5.16 4.77 3.13
CA ALA A 411 6.16 5.47 2.34
C ALA A 411 5.67 5.85 0.94
N SER A 412 6.35 6.81 0.33
CA SER A 412 6.10 7.25 -1.06
C SER A 412 6.55 6.20 -2.07
N THR A 413 5.93 6.22 -3.26
CA THR A 413 6.40 5.44 -4.42
C THR A 413 7.85 5.75 -4.82
N TYR A 414 8.47 6.83 -4.35
CA TYR A 414 9.89 7.14 -4.61
C TYR A 414 10.86 6.43 -3.64
N ASN A 415 10.35 5.64 -2.70
CA ASN A 415 11.15 4.88 -1.76
C ASN A 415 11.25 3.41 -2.15
N ARG A 416 12.02 2.67 -1.36
CA ARG A 416 12.21 1.23 -1.51
C ARG A 416 11.72 0.53 -0.25
N HIS A 417 11.17 -0.65 -0.43
CA HIS A 417 10.99 -1.63 0.64
C HIS A 417 12.33 -2.05 1.23
N ALA A 418 12.30 -2.73 2.37
CA ALA A 418 13.51 -3.20 3.08
C ALA A 418 14.40 -4.12 2.24
N ASP A 419 13.84 -4.86 1.27
CA ASP A 419 14.59 -5.74 0.38
C ASP A 419 15.12 -5.05 -0.89
N GLY A 420 14.94 -3.72 -0.99
CA GLY A 420 15.38 -2.90 -2.11
C GLY A 420 14.38 -2.81 -3.27
N ALA A 421 13.24 -3.50 -3.20
CA ALA A 421 12.17 -3.34 -4.18
C ALA A 421 11.59 -1.94 -4.17
N GLY A 422 11.19 -1.48 -5.35
CA GLY A 422 10.52 -0.21 -5.48
C GLY A 422 9.09 -0.27 -4.97
N ILE A 423 8.66 0.77 -4.24
CA ILE A 423 7.26 0.88 -3.82
C ILE A 423 6.41 1.26 -5.02
N ALA A 424 5.65 0.30 -5.53
CA ALA A 424 4.84 0.46 -6.75
C ALA A 424 3.46 1.07 -6.50
N PHE A 425 2.91 0.91 -5.30
CA PHE A 425 1.56 1.36 -4.96
C PHE A 425 1.57 2.55 -4.01
N SER A 426 0.54 3.39 -4.12
CA SER A 426 0.22 4.38 -3.10
C SER A 426 -1.27 4.51 -2.95
N SER A 427 -1.71 4.70 -1.71
CA SER A 427 -3.10 4.87 -1.34
C SER A 427 -3.35 6.24 -0.71
N ARG A 428 -4.54 6.80 -0.95
CA ARG A 428 -5.05 7.96 -0.21
C ARG A 428 -5.70 7.65 1.14
N ARG A 429 -5.96 6.37 1.45
CA ARG A 429 -6.62 5.94 2.70
C ARG A 429 -5.64 5.75 3.87
N ARG A 430 -4.79 6.74 4.05
CA ARG A 430 -3.80 6.85 5.13
C ARG A 430 -3.46 8.33 5.35
N PRO A 431 -2.95 8.71 6.53
CA PRO A 431 -2.49 10.08 6.75
C PRO A 431 -1.31 10.46 5.81
N ILE A 432 -1.53 11.38 4.85
CA ILE A 432 -0.50 11.88 3.91
C ILE A 432 0.14 13.21 4.37
N LEU A 433 1.18 13.17 5.20
CA LEU A 433 1.74 14.35 5.88
C LEU A 433 2.21 15.42 4.87
N THR A 434 2.69 14.99 3.71
CA THR A 434 3.16 15.88 2.62
C THR A 434 2.07 16.77 2.01
N MET A 435 0.79 16.53 2.33
CA MET A 435 -0.33 17.39 1.92
C MET A 435 -0.73 18.44 2.96
N ARG A 436 -0.13 18.48 4.16
CA ARG A 436 -0.56 19.46 5.17
C ARG A 436 -0.16 20.89 4.76
N PRO A 437 -1.04 21.90 4.95
CA PRO A 437 -0.62 23.30 4.84
C PRO A 437 0.57 23.55 5.77
N GLY A 438 1.58 24.26 5.27
CA GLY A 438 2.80 24.49 6.03
C GLY A 438 3.84 23.37 5.96
N PHE A 439 3.56 22.24 5.30
CA PHE A 439 4.56 21.18 5.13
C PHE A 439 5.69 21.62 4.21
N LEU A 440 6.92 21.64 4.73
CA LEU A 440 8.13 21.89 3.95
C LEU A 440 8.68 20.57 3.42
N THR A 441 9.02 20.50 2.13
CA THR A 441 9.66 19.29 1.58
C THR A 441 11.18 19.34 1.72
N PHE A 442 11.78 20.53 1.56
CA PHE A 442 13.22 20.73 1.64
C PHE A 442 13.57 22.02 2.38
N ASN A 443 14.76 22.05 2.98
CA ASN A 443 15.39 23.29 3.44
C ASN A 443 16.05 24.03 2.25
N ASP A 444 15.24 24.55 1.31
CA ASP A 444 15.75 25.23 0.11
C ASP A 444 16.17 26.68 0.43
N ALA A 445 17.44 27.05 0.20
CA ALA A 445 17.91 28.41 0.41
C ALA A 445 17.36 29.43 -0.61
N ARG A 446 16.82 28.98 -1.74
CA ARG A 446 16.34 29.83 -2.84
C ARG A 446 14.84 30.13 -2.80
N GLY A 447 14.09 29.48 -1.91
CA GLY A 447 12.64 29.64 -1.84
C GLY A 447 12.02 28.93 -0.65
N SER A 448 10.71 28.72 -0.71
CA SER A 448 9.95 28.12 0.40
C SER A 448 10.22 26.62 0.58
N GLY A 449 10.83 25.94 -0.39
CA GLY A 449 11.11 24.50 -0.31
C GLY A 449 9.87 23.61 -0.32
N LEU A 450 8.76 24.13 -0.85
CA LEU A 450 7.48 23.42 -0.98
C LEU A 450 7.44 22.57 -2.26
N ARG A 451 6.63 21.52 -2.25
CA ARG A 451 6.23 20.75 -3.43
C ARG A 451 4.75 20.39 -3.36
N HIS A 452 4.17 20.02 -4.50
CA HIS A 452 2.84 19.39 -4.59
C HIS A 452 1.74 20.26 -3.95
N TYR A 453 0.90 19.72 -3.08
CA TYR A 453 -0.24 20.45 -2.51
C TYR A 453 0.13 21.82 -1.91
N PRO A 454 1.11 21.96 -0.99
CA PRO A 454 1.50 23.30 -0.51
C PRO A 454 1.98 24.25 -1.62
N ALA A 455 2.71 23.76 -2.62
CA ALA A 455 3.18 24.59 -3.73
C ALA A 455 2.05 25.02 -4.69
N ASP A 456 1.08 24.14 -4.93
CA ASP A 456 -0.10 24.43 -5.75
C ASP A 456 -0.93 25.57 -5.15
N THR A 457 -0.89 25.76 -3.82
CA THR A 457 -1.54 26.91 -3.18
C THR A 457 -0.94 28.27 -3.58
N HIS A 458 0.27 28.33 -4.16
CA HIS A 458 0.79 29.58 -4.75
C HIS A 458 -0.06 30.06 -5.92
N ILE A 459 -0.50 29.13 -6.77
CA ILE A 459 -1.39 29.42 -7.91
C ILE A 459 -2.76 29.84 -7.38
N LEU A 460 -3.30 29.13 -6.38
CA LEU A 460 -4.59 29.46 -5.75
C LEU A 460 -4.57 30.86 -5.10
N ALA A 461 -3.52 31.15 -4.31
CA ALA A 461 -3.35 32.45 -3.67
C ALA A 461 -3.25 33.58 -4.70
N TRP A 462 -2.56 33.34 -5.82
CA TRP A 462 -2.45 34.31 -6.91
C TRP A 462 -3.79 34.55 -7.63
N LEU A 463 -4.56 33.48 -7.91
CA LEU A 463 -5.89 33.61 -8.51
C LEU A 463 -6.83 34.43 -7.62
N GLU A 464 -6.83 34.15 -6.31
CA GLU A 464 -7.61 34.89 -5.32
C GLU A 464 -7.17 36.35 -5.23
N GLU A 465 -5.86 36.62 -5.15
CA GLU A 465 -5.30 37.99 -5.07
C GLU A 465 -5.64 38.82 -6.32
N LYS A 466 -5.70 38.19 -7.49
CA LYS A 466 -6.05 38.87 -8.75
C LYS A 466 -7.56 38.93 -9.01
N GLY A 467 -8.38 38.31 -8.17
CA GLY A 467 -9.82 38.28 -8.33
C GLY A 467 -10.28 37.51 -9.58
N PHE A 468 -9.49 36.54 -10.04
CA PHE A 468 -9.92 35.67 -11.13
C PHE A 468 -10.96 34.67 -10.62
N PRO A 469 -12.15 34.54 -11.26
CA PRO A 469 -13.09 33.48 -10.92
C PRO A 469 -12.57 32.13 -11.44
N PHE A 470 -12.47 31.14 -10.56
CA PHE A 470 -12.03 29.79 -10.89
C PHE A 470 -12.79 28.74 -10.08
N ASP A 471 -12.88 27.54 -10.64
CA ASP A 471 -13.24 26.30 -9.94
C ASP A 471 -11.98 25.44 -9.77
N ILE A 472 -12.04 24.48 -8.83
CA ILE A 472 -11.02 23.44 -8.67
C ILE A 472 -11.59 22.08 -9.06
N LEU A 473 -10.82 21.35 -9.83
CA LEU A 473 -11.03 19.97 -10.25
C LEU A 473 -9.83 19.12 -9.79
N THR A 474 -9.95 17.80 -9.81
CA THR A 474 -8.81 16.90 -9.59
C THR A 474 -8.55 16.03 -10.81
N ASP A 475 -7.30 15.60 -10.98
CA ASP A 475 -6.95 14.58 -11.98
C ASP A 475 -7.64 13.23 -11.72
N GLU A 476 -7.95 12.88 -10.47
CA GLU A 476 -8.82 11.74 -10.14
C GLU A 476 -10.23 11.89 -10.72
N ASP A 477 -10.87 13.05 -10.54
CA ASP A 477 -12.21 13.29 -11.08
C ASP A 477 -12.17 13.40 -12.62
N LEU A 478 -11.08 13.91 -13.20
CA LEU A 478 -10.87 13.93 -14.66
C LEU A 478 -10.74 12.51 -15.23
N ASP A 479 -10.05 11.63 -14.52
CA ASP A 479 -9.96 10.21 -14.89
C ASP A 479 -11.32 9.51 -14.77
N ASP A 480 -12.11 9.82 -13.74
CA ASP A 480 -13.42 9.21 -13.51
C ASP A 480 -14.46 9.70 -14.55
N GLU A 481 -14.52 11.02 -14.79
CA GLU A 481 -15.57 11.70 -15.57
C GLU A 481 -15.15 11.99 -17.03
N GLY A 482 -13.86 11.96 -17.35
CA GLY A 482 -13.35 12.22 -18.70
C GLY A 482 -13.44 13.68 -19.14
N GLU A 483 -13.32 13.90 -20.45
CA GLU A 483 -13.28 15.24 -21.08
C GLU A 483 -14.47 16.13 -20.72
N GLU A 484 -15.66 15.54 -20.50
CA GLU A 484 -16.87 16.27 -20.12
C GLU A 484 -16.68 17.12 -18.86
N LEU A 485 -15.77 16.72 -17.96
CA LEU A 485 -15.46 17.47 -16.75
C LEU A 485 -14.83 18.84 -17.06
N ILE A 486 -13.97 18.90 -18.08
CA ILE A 486 -13.17 20.09 -18.41
C ILE A 486 -13.71 20.87 -19.62
N ALA A 487 -14.55 20.25 -20.45
CA ALA A 487 -15.16 20.88 -21.62
C ALA A 487 -15.88 22.21 -21.35
N PRO A 488 -16.57 22.44 -20.20
CA PRO A 488 -17.23 23.72 -19.92
C PRO A 488 -16.27 24.90 -19.70
N TYR A 489 -14.99 24.64 -19.43
CA TYR A 489 -14.04 25.67 -19.02
C TYR A 489 -13.31 26.30 -20.21
N ARG A 490 -13.19 27.63 -20.21
CA ARG A 490 -12.43 28.35 -21.24
C ARG A 490 -10.92 28.09 -21.12
N THR A 491 -10.44 27.96 -19.90
CA THR A 491 -9.03 27.69 -19.61
C THR A 491 -8.90 26.68 -18.48
N VAL A 492 -8.05 25.67 -18.66
CA VAL A 492 -7.60 24.74 -17.62
C VAL A 492 -6.17 25.09 -17.24
N LEU A 493 -5.89 25.21 -15.94
CA LEU A 493 -4.55 25.42 -15.39
C LEU A 493 -4.08 24.12 -14.74
N THR A 494 -2.83 23.73 -14.95
CA THR A 494 -2.22 22.66 -14.16
C THR A 494 -1.75 23.17 -12.79
N GLY A 495 -1.49 22.23 -11.87
CA GLY A 495 -0.64 22.45 -10.71
C GLY A 495 0.82 22.78 -11.07
N SER A 496 1.65 22.94 -10.04
CA SER A 496 3.08 23.22 -10.15
C SER A 496 3.90 22.02 -10.61
N HIS A 497 3.34 20.80 -10.52
CA HIS A 497 4.06 19.54 -10.83
C HIS A 497 3.10 18.38 -11.21
N PRO A 498 2.40 18.45 -12.35
CA PRO A 498 1.43 17.44 -12.79
C PRO A 498 2.13 16.19 -13.41
N GLU A 499 3.00 15.52 -12.66
CA GLU A 499 3.91 14.48 -13.18
C GLU A 499 3.22 13.15 -13.56
N TYR A 500 2.14 12.78 -12.88
CA TYR A 500 1.55 11.43 -12.94
C TYR A 500 0.17 11.45 -13.60
N HIS A 501 -0.03 10.62 -14.62
CA HIS A 501 -1.26 10.61 -15.43
C HIS A 501 -1.64 9.21 -15.88
N THR A 502 -2.96 8.97 -16.01
CA THR A 502 -3.53 7.84 -16.75
C THR A 502 -3.68 8.20 -18.23
N LEU A 503 -3.87 7.20 -19.11
CA LEU A 503 -4.17 7.44 -20.52
C LEU A 503 -5.41 8.32 -20.68
N ARG A 504 -6.46 8.03 -19.91
CA ARG A 504 -7.74 8.75 -19.99
C ARG A 504 -7.61 10.22 -19.61
N THR A 505 -6.78 10.57 -18.63
CA THR A 505 -6.53 11.99 -18.32
C THR A 505 -5.76 12.71 -19.41
N LEU A 506 -4.79 12.04 -20.06
CA LEU A 506 -4.06 12.64 -21.19
C LEU A 506 -4.95 12.81 -22.41
N ASP A 507 -5.74 11.79 -22.76
CA ASP A 507 -6.70 11.86 -23.87
C ASP A 507 -7.70 12.99 -23.65
N ALA A 508 -8.22 13.15 -22.42
CA ALA A 508 -9.13 14.24 -22.09
C ALA A 508 -8.48 15.62 -22.28
N LEU A 509 -7.26 15.82 -21.79
CA LEU A 509 -6.53 17.08 -21.96
C LEU A 509 -6.18 17.35 -23.43
N GLN A 510 -5.78 16.32 -24.17
CA GLN A 510 -5.47 16.41 -25.59
C GLN A 510 -6.72 16.80 -26.38
N ASN A 511 -7.83 16.08 -26.21
CA ASN A 511 -9.08 16.37 -26.90
C ASN A 511 -9.60 17.77 -26.55
N TYR A 512 -9.56 18.17 -25.28
CA TYR A 512 -9.92 19.51 -24.84
C TYR A 512 -9.16 20.60 -25.61
N THR A 513 -7.84 20.45 -25.76
CA THR A 513 -7.03 21.41 -26.53
C THR A 513 -7.33 21.37 -28.03
N GLN A 514 -7.59 20.18 -28.59
CA GLN A 514 -7.98 20.03 -30.00
C GLN A 514 -9.36 20.64 -30.30
N ALA A 515 -10.26 20.63 -29.33
CA ALA A 515 -11.57 21.28 -29.40
C ALA A 515 -11.52 22.81 -29.19
N GLY A 516 -10.33 23.40 -29.03
CA GLY A 516 -10.11 24.84 -28.86
C GLY A 516 -10.04 25.32 -27.40
N GLY A 517 -10.08 24.39 -26.44
CA GLY A 517 -9.78 24.66 -25.03
C GLY A 517 -8.36 25.17 -24.82
N LYS A 518 -8.13 25.92 -23.74
CA LYS A 518 -6.81 26.51 -23.44
C LYS A 518 -6.20 25.85 -22.22
N LEU A 519 -5.12 25.11 -22.41
CA LEU A 519 -4.34 24.56 -21.31
C LEU A 519 -3.18 25.51 -20.98
N ALA A 520 -3.08 25.95 -19.73
CA ALA A 520 -1.89 26.63 -19.21
C ALA A 520 -1.13 25.67 -18.29
N TYR A 521 0.01 25.19 -18.76
CA TYR A 521 0.93 24.39 -17.99
C TYR A 521 1.83 25.31 -17.16
N LEU A 522 1.53 25.43 -15.86
CA LEU A 522 2.18 26.36 -14.92
C LEU A 522 3.17 25.66 -13.99
N GLY A 523 3.65 24.48 -14.38
CA GLY A 523 4.52 23.63 -13.58
C GLY A 523 5.78 23.15 -14.30
N GLY A 524 6.42 22.14 -13.71
CA GLY A 524 7.56 21.41 -14.28
C GLY A 524 7.32 19.90 -14.25
N ASN A 525 8.06 19.17 -15.10
CA ASN A 525 8.04 17.70 -15.17
C ASN A 525 6.63 17.06 -15.31
N GLY A 526 5.70 17.76 -15.96
CA GLY A 526 4.34 17.28 -16.16
C GLY A 526 4.24 16.13 -17.16
N PHE A 527 3.19 15.32 -17.04
CA PHE A 527 2.83 14.27 -18.01
C PHE A 527 3.95 13.24 -18.24
N TYR A 528 4.67 12.87 -17.18
CA TYR A 528 5.91 12.11 -17.29
C TYR A 528 5.69 10.60 -17.08
N TRP A 529 5.04 10.22 -15.97
CA TRP A 529 4.84 8.81 -15.61
C TRP A 529 3.43 8.32 -15.95
N ARG A 530 3.36 7.12 -16.53
CA ARG A 530 2.14 6.32 -16.64
C ARG A 530 1.80 5.74 -15.28
N ILE A 531 0.54 5.87 -14.88
CA ILE A 531 -0.02 5.15 -13.72
C ILE A 531 -1.23 4.33 -14.14
N ALA A 532 -1.47 3.25 -13.40
CA ALA A 532 -2.70 2.48 -13.48
C ALA A 532 -3.64 2.79 -12.32
N ARG A 533 -4.94 2.68 -12.62
CA ARG A 533 -6.05 2.74 -11.66
C ARG A 533 -7.06 1.65 -12.00
N THR A 534 -7.86 1.28 -11.01
CA THR A 534 -9.00 0.38 -11.22
C THR A 534 -10.17 0.78 -10.32
N GLN A 535 -11.39 0.59 -10.81
CA GLN A 535 -12.61 0.89 -10.04
C GLN A 535 -12.78 -0.03 -8.82
N ALA A 536 -12.13 -1.19 -8.81
CA ALA A 536 -12.13 -2.07 -7.64
C ALA A 536 -11.33 -1.50 -6.45
N LEU A 537 -10.36 -0.61 -6.73
CA LEU A 537 -9.46 0.01 -5.75
C LEU A 537 -9.29 1.50 -6.11
N PRO A 538 -10.37 2.29 -6.08
CA PRO A 538 -10.36 3.65 -6.59
C PRO A 538 -9.44 4.58 -5.77
N HIS A 539 -9.06 4.16 -4.55
CA HIS A 539 -8.15 4.84 -3.62
C HIS A 539 -6.67 4.60 -3.86
N VAL A 540 -6.32 3.77 -4.85
CA VAL A 540 -4.95 3.36 -5.13
C VAL A 540 -4.52 3.84 -6.51
N ILE A 541 -3.24 4.19 -6.61
CA ILE A 541 -2.51 4.27 -7.88
C ILE A 541 -1.38 3.24 -7.89
N GLU A 542 -1.07 2.70 -9.07
CA GLU A 542 0.11 1.87 -9.32
C GLU A 542 1.05 2.56 -10.32
N ILE A 543 2.36 2.49 -10.04
CA ILE A 543 3.41 2.86 -10.98
C ILE A 543 4.47 1.75 -11.08
N ARG A 544 4.86 1.43 -12.32
CA ARG A 544 6.09 0.69 -12.61
C ARG A 544 7.10 1.61 -13.29
N ARG A 545 8.26 1.85 -12.65
CA ARG A 545 9.35 2.64 -13.26
C ARG A 545 10.17 1.80 -14.22
N ALA A 546 9.56 1.50 -15.37
CA ALA A 546 10.17 0.79 -16.49
C ALA A 546 11.07 1.72 -17.33
N GLU A 547 11.82 1.14 -18.27
CA GLU A 547 12.60 1.85 -19.28
C GLU A 547 13.74 2.74 -18.76
N GLY A 548 13.58 4.06 -18.77
CA GLY A 548 14.60 5.08 -18.52
C GLY A 548 14.12 6.22 -17.63
N GLY A 549 14.73 7.40 -17.75
CA GLY A 549 14.31 8.60 -17.01
C GLY A 549 14.92 8.78 -15.62
N ILE A 550 14.47 9.83 -14.90
CA ILE A 550 14.89 10.09 -13.52
C ILE A 550 14.20 9.08 -12.60
N ARG A 551 14.91 8.01 -12.26
CA ARG A 551 14.37 6.87 -11.50
C ARG A 551 14.89 6.83 -10.08
N ALA A 552 13.96 6.88 -9.14
CA ALA A 552 14.21 6.58 -7.73
C ALA A 552 14.61 5.11 -7.51
N TRP A 553 14.04 4.22 -8.32
CA TRP A 553 14.29 2.78 -8.43
C TRP A 553 13.82 2.33 -9.82
N ALA A 554 14.27 1.17 -10.28
CA ALA A 554 13.87 0.58 -11.55
C ALA A 554 13.07 -0.71 -11.29
N ALA A 555 12.00 -0.90 -12.05
CA ALA A 555 11.29 -2.18 -12.05
C ALA A 555 12.23 -3.29 -12.55
N GLU A 556 12.05 -4.51 -12.04
CA GLU A 556 12.85 -5.66 -12.47
C GLU A 556 12.50 -6.07 -13.91
N PRO A 557 13.44 -6.69 -14.65
CA PRO A 557 13.14 -7.27 -15.95
C PRO A 557 11.92 -8.19 -15.89
N GLY A 558 10.98 -7.97 -16.81
CA GLY A 558 9.72 -8.73 -16.88
C GLY A 558 8.56 -8.08 -16.10
N GLU A 559 8.81 -7.13 -15.19
CA GLU A 559 7.80 -6.61 -14.25
C GLU A 559 7.36 -5.17 -14.57
N TYR A 560 7.27 -4.85 -15.87
CA TYR A 560 6.99 -3.49 -16.35
C TYR A 560 5.51 -3.21 -16.54
N TYR A 561 4.70 -4.26 -16.72
CA TYR A 561 3.26 -4.12 -16.90
C TYR A 561 2.60 -4.00 -15.53
N HIS A 562 1.66 -3.07 -15.43
CA HIS A 562 0.87 -2.87 -14.22
C HIS A 562 0.05 -4.12 -13.90
N ALA A 563 -0.15 -4.38 -12.61
CA ALA A 563 -1.08 -5.39 -12.15
C ALA A 563 -2.53 -4.90 -12.27
N LEU A 564 -2.81 -3.61 -12.03
CA LEU A 564 -4.18 -3.09 -11.92
C LEU A 564 -4.95 -3.02 -13.25
N ASP A 565 -4.28 -2.69 -14.36
CA ASP A 565 -4.90 -2.57 -15.69
C ASP A 565 -4.23 -3.45 -16.77
N GLY A 566 -3.09 -4.07 -16.43
CA GLY A 566 -2.29 -4.88 -17.35
C GLY A 566 -1.52 -4.08 -18.40
N GLU A 567 -1.64 -2.76 -18.43
CA GLU A 567 -0.97 -1.91 -19.42
C GLU A 567 0.51 -1.72 -19.10
N PHE A 568 1.27 -1.31 -20.10
CA PHE A 568 2.70 -1.09 -19.95
C PHE A 568 2.96 0.18 -19.13
N GLY A 569 3.67 0.04 -18.00
CA GLY A 569 4.14 1.17 -17.20
C GLY A 569 5.31 1.90 -17.85
N GLY A 570 5.97 2.77 -17.09
CA GLY A 570 7.07 3.59 -17.60
C GLY A 570 6.63 4.99 -18.04
N LEU A 571 7.33 5.52 -19.03
CA LEU A 571 7.17 6.92 -19.47
C LEU A 571 6.07 7.06 -20.52
N TRP A 572 5.45 8.24 -20.62
CA TRP A 572 4.49 8.57 -21.69
C TRP A 572 5.11 8.63 -23.08
#